data_AF-A0A1V4AWK6-F1
#
_entry.id   AF-A0A1V4AWK6-F1
#
_cell.length_a   1.000
_cell.length_b   1.000
_cell.length_c   1.000
_cell.angle_alpha   90.00
_cell.angle_beta   90.00
_cell.angle_gamma   90.00
#
_symmetry.space_group_name_H-M   'P 1'
#
loop_
_entity.id
_entity.type
_entity.pdbx_description
1 polymer ?
#
loop_
_entity_poly.entity_id
_entity_poly.type
_entity_poly.pdbx_seq_one_letter_code
_entity_poly.pdbx_strand_id
1 'polypeptide(L)'
;MGGKIWFESEYGKGSAFYFTLPLKATVKTTETKEIKAKPLQATPVGVKDAKTVLVVEDDRMAADLLTLYLTNAGYNVVVAVDGEEAIKKAKEYQPFLITLDVMLPKKDGWDVLSELKNSQDVANIPVIIVSMVDNKDLGFSLGAVEYLIKPIDRVKLIDIVTSCIPAERDKSKSMTVLVVDDDEKAVKYMSSVLENAGFDVLRAYSGKAGINLAINNKPDLMILDLMMPEVSGFDVVEKLRTHPTAKGIPIIICSAKDITPEDKKILNGHILAIVQKSSHTKEDLLSSIKKIEHLHVKS
;
A
#
# COMPACT_ATOMS: atom_id res chain seq x y z
N MET A 1 -33.44 -25.11 -14.55
CA MET A 1 -32.70 -23.87 -14.85
C MET A 1 -32.72 -23.64 -16.36
N GLY A 2 -33.74 -22.95 -16.90
CA GLY A 2 -34.10 -22.90 -18.34
C GLY A 2 -33.15 -22.15 -19.28
N GLY A 3 -31.84 -22.27 -19.06
CA GLY A 3 -30.78 -21.82 -19.96
C GLY A 3 -30.21 -22.96 -20.81
N LYS A 4 -29.26 -22.64 -21.69
CA LYS A 4 -28.50 -23.57 -22.53
C LYS A 4 -27.02 -23.37 -22.29
N ILE A 5 -26.22 -24.43 -22.41
CA ILE A 5 -24.75 -24.37 -22.39
C ILE A 5 -24.27 -25.04 -23.68
N TRP A 6 -23.30 -24.43 -24.37
CA TRP A 6 -22.67 -25.00 -25.58
C TRP A 6 -21.22 -24.52 -25.70
N PHE A 7 -20.47 -25.08 -26.64
CA PHE A 7 -19.11 -24.66 -26.93
C PHE A 7 -18.84 -24.70 -28.43
N GLU A 8 -17.84 -23.93 -28.86
CA GLU A 8 -17.27 -23.98 -30.19
C GLU A 8 -15.78 -24.23 -30.03
N SER A 9 -15.22 -25.17 -30.80
CA SER A 9 -13.80 -25.52 -30.74
C SER A 9 -13.28 -25.81 -32.13
N GLU A 10 -12.11 -25.27 -32.42
CA GLU A 10 -11.35 -25.62 -33.62
C GLU A 10 -9.94 -26.06 -33.20
N TYR A 11 -9.54 -27.24 -33.69
CA TYR A 11 -8.24 -27.84 -33.36
C TYR A 11 -7.10 -26.87 -33.69
N GLY A 12 -6.30 -26.53 -32.70
CA GLY A 12 -5.19 -25.58 -32.83
C GLY A 12 -5.56 -24.10 -32.72
N LYS A 13 -6.84 -23.72 -32.59
CA LYS A 13 -7.27 -22.32 -32.39
C LYS A 13 -7.91 -22.04 -31.03
N GLY A 14 -8.22 -23.08 -30.25
CA GLY A 14 -8.79 -22.95 -28.91
C GLY A 14 -10.28 -23.29 -28.86
N SER A 15 -10.90 -23.05 -27.70
CA SER A 15 -12.32 -23.34 -27.46
C SER A 15 -13.01 -22.17 -26.76
N ALA A 16 -14.23 -21.85 -27.20
CA ALA A 16 -15.11 -20.87 -26.58
C ALA A 16 -16.31 -21.59 -25.94
N PHE A 17 -16.63 -21.25 -24.69
CA PHE A 17 -17.77 -21.81 -23.96
C PHE A 17 -18.83 -20.74 -23.77
N TYR A 18 -20.08 -21.12 -23.97
CA TYR A 18 -21.23 -20.24 -23.93
C TYR A 18 -22.28 -20.80 -22.98
N PHE A 19 -23.00 -19.91 -22.30
CA PHE A 19 -24.20 -20.28 -21.55
C PHE A 19 -25.25 -19.18 -21.60
N THR A 20 -26.53 -19.54 -21.48
CA THR A 20 -27.62 -18.59 -21.24
C THR A 20 -28.16 -18.75 -19.83
N LEU A 21 -28.53 -17.63 -19.21
CA LEU A 21 -29.28 -17.58 -17.97
C LEU A 21 -30.62 -16.91 -18.24
N PRO A 22 -31.77 -17.58 -18.02
CA PRO A 22 -33.07 -16.94 -18.16
C PRO A 22 -33.26 -15.94 -17.01
N LEU A 23 -33.12 -14.64 -17.31
CA LEU A 23 -33.41 -13.56 -16.36
C LEU A 23 -34.93 -13.37 -16.28
N LYS A 24 -35.52 -13.58 -15.10
CA LYS A 24 -36.86 -13.05 -14.78
C LYS A 24 -36.71 -11.59 -14.36
N ALA A 25 -36.42 -10.72 -15.33
CA ALA A 25 -36.42 -9.28 -15.11
C ALA A 25 -37.64 -8.68 -15.81
N THR A 26 -38.49 -7.97 -15.05
CA THR A 26 -39.54 -7.12 -15.61
C THR A 26 -38.87 -5.87 -16.16
N VAL A 27 -38.41 -5.94 -17.41
CA VAL A 27 -37.83 -4.79 -18.09
C VAL A 27 -38.99 -3.91 -18.58
N LYS A 28 -39.10 -2.68 -18.04
CA LYS A 28 -39.80 -1.62 -18.76
C LYS A 28 -38.96 -1.31 -20.00
N THR A 29 -39.42 -1.78 -21.15
CA THR A 29 -38.82 -1.54 -22.46
C THR A 29 -38.82 -0.05 -22.75
N THR A 30 -37.67 0.59 -22.63
CA THR A 30 -37.33 1.75 -23.46
C THR A 30 -36.46 1.26 -24.61
N GLU A 31 -36.90 1.58 -25.82
CA GLU A 31 -36.37 1.12 -27.10
C GLU A 31 -34.83 1.17 -27.18
N THR A 32 -34.23 0.04 -27.53
CA THR A 32 -32.82 -0.07 -27.89
C THR A 32 -32.58 0.61 -29.24
N LYS A 33 -32.05 1.84 -29.22
CA LYS A 33 -31.31 2.38 -30.36
C LYS A 33 -29.95 1.70 -30.42
N GLU A 34 -29.62 1.12 -31.58
CA GLU A 34 -28.27 0.65 -31.90
C GLU A 34 -27.24 1.75 -31.62
N ILE A 35 -26.46 1.60 -30.56
CA ILE A 35 -25.31 2.46 -30.31
C ILE A 35 -24.15 1.88 -31.10
N LYS A 36 -23.89 2.43 -32.29
CA LYS A 36 -22.60 2.23 -32.98
C LYS A 36 -21.48 2.63 -32.02
N ALA A 37 -20.65 1.67 -31.62
CA ALA A 37 -19.51 1.90 -30.75
C ALA A 37 -18.60 2.98 -31.37
N LYS A 38 -18.57 4.15 -30.73
CA LYS A 38 -17.54 5.16 -31.03
C LYS A 38 -16.23 4.71 -30.38
N PRO A 39 -15.06 5.01 -31.00
CA PRO A 39 -13.77 4.80 -30.35
C PRO A 39 -13.76 5.55 -29.02
N LEU A 40 -13.41 4.88 -27.92
CA LEU A 40 -13.21 5.53 -26.63
C LEU A 40 -12.04 6.53 -26.75
N GLN A 41 -12.38 7.79 -26.96
CA GLN A 41 -11.47 8.90 -26.71
C GLN A 41 -11.55 9.26 -25.22
N ALA A 42 -10.38 9.43 -24.63
CA ALA A 42 -10.15 9.78 -23.24
C ALA A 42 -10.87 11.08 -22.86
N THR A 43 -11.92 10.95 -22.04
CA THR A 43 -12.38 12.01 -21.13
C THR A 43 -12.80 11.34 -19.83
N PRO A 44 -12.47 11.92 -18.66
CA PRO A 44 -12.68 11.29 -17.38
C PRO A 44 -14.17 11.15 -17.10
N VAL A 45 -14.64 9.90 -17.02
CA VAL A 45 -15.95 9.59 -16.44
C VAL A 45 -15.72 9.46 -14.93
N GLY A 46 -15.87 10.58 -14.23
CA GLY A 46 -15.89 10.59 -12.77
C GLY A 46 -16.30 11.94 -12.21
N VAL A 47 -16.76 11.90 -10.96
CA VAL A 47 -17.37 13.01 -10.22
C VAL A 47 -16.38 14.18 -10.13
N LYS A 48 -16.88 15.42 -10.11
CA LYS A 48 -16.14 16.68 -10.35
C LYS A 48 -14.94 16.97 -9.42
N ASP A 49 -14.70 16.18 -8.38
CA ASP A 49 -13.56 16.31 -7.44
C ASP A 49 -12.90 14.95 -7.12
N ALA A 50 -13.14 13.93 -7.94
CA ALA A 50 -12.60 12.60 -7.74
C ALA A 50 -11.07 12.56 -7.98
N LYS A 51 -10.33 11.91 -7.06
CA LYS A 51 -8.90 11.70 -7.24
C LYS A 51 -8.64 10.79 -8.46
N THR A 52 -7.58 11.08 -9.22
CA THR A 52 -7.24 10.36 -10.46
C THR A 52 -6.24 9.22 -10.25
N VAL A 53 -6.60 8.00 -10.65
CA VAL A 53 -5.70 6.85 -10.78
C VAL A 53 -5.20 6.74 -12.22
N LEU A 54 -3.89 6.56 -12.40
CA LEU A 54 -3.32 6.17 -13.68
C LEU A 54 -3.16 4.64 -13.75
N VAL A 55 -3.82 4.01 -14.70
CA VAL A 55 -3.71 2.57 -14.99
C VAL A 55 -2.75 2.37 -16.15
N VAL A 56 -1.65 1.66 -15.93
CA VAL A 56 -0.66 1.33 -16.97
C VAL A 56 -0.77 -0.16 -17.29
N GLU A 57 -1.37 -0.48 -18.45
CA GLU A 57 -1.75 -1.82 -18.85
C GLU A 57 -1.94 -1.86 -20.38
N ASP A 58 -1.27 -2.79 -21.07
CA ASP A 58 -1.38 -2.96 -22.52
C ASP A 58 -2.52 -3.90 -22.92
N ASP A 59 -2.90 -4.86 -22.05
CA ASP A 59 -4.07 -5.70 -22.26
C ASP A 59 -5.37 -4.90 -22.03
N ARG A 60 -6.13 -4.71 -23.12
CA ARG A 60 -7.37 -3.92 -23.09
C ARG A 60 -8.41 -4.47 -22.11
N MET A 61 -8.53 -5.79 -21.98
CA MET A 61 -9.54 -6.37 -21.09
C MET A 61 -9.17 -6.14 -19.62
N ALA A 62 -7.89 -6.28 -19.27
CA ALA A 62 -7.38 -5.97 -17.94
C ALA A 62 -7.52 -4.46 -17.62
N ALA A 63 -7.20 -3.59 -18.57
CA ALA A 63 -7.34 -2.14 -18.42
C ALA A 63 -8.81 -1.73 -18.22
N ASP A 64 -9.73 -2.30 -19.00
CA ASP A 64 -11.18 -2.06 -18.88
C ASP A 64 -11.71 -2.56 -17.53
N LEU A 65 -11.25 -3.73 -17.07
CA LEU A 65 -11.65 -4.29 -15.78
C LEU A 65 -11.19 -3.42 -14.61
N LEU A 66 -9.93 -2.98 -14.62
CA LEU A 66 -9.37 -2.05 -13.63
C LEU A 66 -10.12 -0.73 -13.63
N THR A 67 -10.38 -0.18 -14.82
CA THR A 67 -11.16 1.05 -15.00
C THR A 67 -12.54 0.91 -14.40
N LEU A 68 -13.24 -0.20 -14.66
CA LEU A 68 -14.57 -0.48 -14.09
C LEU A 68 -14.53 -0.55 -12.55
N TYR A 69 -13.54 -1.22 -11.97
CA TYR A 69 -13.42 -1.34 -10.51
C TYR A 69 -13.18 0.01 -9.85
N LEU A 70 -12.27 0.81 -10.39
CA LEU A 70 -11.86 2.10 -9.83
C LEU A 70 -12.93 3.18 -10.02
N THR A 71 -13.56 3.25 -11.20
CA THR A 71 -14.66 4.20 -11.45
C THR A 71 -15.87 3.90 -10.56
N ASN A 72 -16.23 2.63 -10.37
CA ASN A 72 -17.28 2.22 -9.43
C ASN A 72 -16.95 2.54 -7.96
N ALA A 73 -15.67 2.70 -7.63
CA ALA A 73 -15.21 3.15 -6.31
C ALA A 73 -15.12 4.68 -6.20
N GLY A 74 -15.45 5.43 -7.25
CA GLY A 74 -15.52 6.89 -7.25
C GLY A 74 -14.22 7.60 -7.66
N TYR A 75 -13.28 6.90 -8.29
CA TYR A 75 -12.04 7.50 -8.80
C TYR A 75 -12.17 7.91 -10.28
N ASN A 76 -11.45 8.97 -10.65
CA ASN A 76 -11.15 9.24 -12.05
C ASN A 76 -10.07 8.26 -12.53
N VAL A 77 -10.17 7.78 -13.77
CA VAL A 77 -9.18 6.85 -14.34
C VAL A 77 -8.61 7.42 -15.62
N VAL A 78 -7.29 7.39 -15.73
CA VAL A 78 -6.53 7.62 -16.95
C VAL A 78 -5.78 6.34 -17.28
N VAL A 79 -5.77 5.90 -18.54
CA VAL A 79 -5.10 4.67 -18.96
C VAL A 79 -3.87 5.00 -19.79
N ALA A 80 -2.75 4.31 -19.59
CA ALA A 80 -1.59 4.27 -20.47
C ALA A 80 -1.35 2.84 -20.94
N VAL A 81 -1.05 2.64 -22.23
CA VAL A 81 -0.89 1.30 -22.83
C VAL A 81 0.56 0.86 -23.00
N ASP A 82 1.51 1.73 -22.67
CA ASP A 82 2.94 1.43 -22.68
C ASP A 82 3.71 2.30 -21.67
N GLY A 83 4.98 1.97 -21.47
CA GLY A 83 5.81 2.65 -20.48
C GLY A 83 6.17 4.10 -20.83
N GLU A 84 6.20 4.49 -22.10
CA GLU A 84 6.48 5.88 -22.50
C GLU A 84 5.27 6.78 -22.20
N GLU A 85 4.09 6.29 -22.55
CA GLU A 85 2.83 6.95 -22.26
C GLU A 85 2.58 7.06 -20.75
N ALA A 86 2.98 6.04 -19.98
CA ALA A 86 2.89 6.04 -18.52
C ALA A 86 3.63 7.24 -17.90
N ILE A 87 4.89 7.45 -18.27
CA ILE A 87 5.69 8.57 -17.75
C ILE A 87 5.08 9.91 -18.15
N LYS A 88 4.68 10.05 -19.42
CA LYS A 88 4.07 11.29 -19.94
C LYS A 88 2.80 11.62 -19.16
N LYS A 89 1.90 10.64 -19.01
CA LYS A 89 0.61 10.84 -18.32
C LYS A 89 0.78 11.02 -16.81
N ALA A 90 1.76 10.39 -16.18
CA ALA A 90 2.07 10.64 -14.77
C ALA A 90 2.44 12.12 -14.55
N LYS A 91 3.27 12.69 -15.43
CA LYS A 91 3.67 14.11 -15.36
C LYS A 91 2.52 15.06 -15.69
N GLU A 92 1.71 14.74 -16.70
CA GLU A 92 0.60 15.56 -17.19
C GLU A 92 -0.58 15.60 -16.21
N TYR A 93 -1.01 14.44 -15.72
CA TYR A 93 -2.24 14.32 -14.92
C TYR A 93 -1.99 14.37 -13.41
N GLN A 94 -0.74 14.24 -12.95
CA GLN A 94 -0.36 14.19 -11.53
C GLN A 94 -1.33 13.30 -10.72
N PRO A 95 -1.48 12.02 -11.10
CA PRO A 95 -2.44 11.13 -10.46
C PRO A 95 -2.09 10.95 -8.98
N PHE A 96 -3.09 10.68 -8.14
CA PHE A 96 -2.81 10.36 -6.74
C PHE A 96 -2.19 8.97 -6.57
N LEU A 97 -2.34 8.09 -7.57
CA LEU A 97 -1.84 6.71 -7.55
C LEU A 97 -1.65 6.17 -8.97
N ILE A 98 -0.67 5.28 -9.14
CA ILE A 98 -0.42 4.55 -10.39
C ILE A 98 -0.57 3.04 -10.13
N THR A 99 -1.35 2.34 -10.96
CA THR A 99 -1.27 0.87 -11.07
C THR A 99 -0.43 0.52 -12.29
N LEU A 100 0.57 -0.35 -12.14
CA LEU A 100 1.56 -0.61 -13.17
C LEU A 100 1.71 -2.10 -13.46
N ASP A 101 1.45 -2.53 -14.68
CA ASP A 101 1.96 -3.82 -15.15
C ASP A 101 3.47 -3.74 -15.39
N VAL A 102 4.15 -4.83 -15.06
CA VAL A 102 5.56 -5.07 -15.39
C VAL A 102 5.70 -5.40 -16.87
N MET A 103 4.84 -6.25 -17.42
CA MET A 103 4.97 -6.72 -18.79
C MET A 103 4.37 -5.71 -19.76
N LEU A 104 5.13 -4.68 -20.11
CA LEU A 104 4.72 -3.62 -21.02
C LEU A 104 5.51 -3.66 -22.35
N PRO A 105 4.88 -3.27 -23.47
CA PRO A 105 5.57 -3.08 -24.72
C PRO A 105 6.48 -1.83 -24.67
N LYS A 106 7.52 -1.82 -25.51
CA LYS A 106 8.56 -0.78 -25.67
C LYS A 106 9.48 -0.57 -24.46
N LYS A 107 8.91 -0.42 -23.28
CA LYS A 107 9.64 -0.15 -22.04
C LYS A 107 9.07 -0.99 -20.91
N ASP A 108 9.93 -1.81 -20.31
CA ASP A 108 9.60 -2.71 -19.22
C ASP A 108 9.11 -1.93 -17.99
N GLY A 109 8.10 -2.46 -17.29
CA GLY A 109 7.49 -1.79 -16.14
C GLY A 109 8.46 -1.62 -14.97
N TRP A 110 9.52 -2.42 -14.86
CA TRP A 110 10.60 -2.17 -13.89
C TRP A 110 11.37 -0.87 -14.19
N ASP A 111 11.66 -0.61 -15.46
CA ASP A 111 12.32 0.63 -15.90
C ASP A 111 11.38 1.82 -15.72
N VAL A 112 10.08 1.63 -15.99
CA VAL A 112 9.05 2.65 -15.73
C VAL A 112 8.99 3.00 -14.25
N LEU A 113 8.91 2.01 -13.36
CA LEU A 113 8.90 2.23 -11.90
C LEU A 113 10.15 2.98 -11.45
N SER A 114 11.32 2.53 -11.90
CA SER A 114 12.60 3.17 -11.58
C SER A 114 12.64 4.62 -12.04
N GLU A 115 12.14 4.92 -13.24
CA GLU A 115 12.10 6.29 -13.74
C GLU A 115 11.10 7.16 -12.98
N LEU A 116 9.91 6.64 -12.68
CA LEU A 116 8.92 7.35 -11.87
C LEU A 116 9.53 7.75 -10.52
N LYS A 117 10.20 6.82 -9.84
CA LYS A 117 10.80 7.06 -8.51
C LYS A 117 12.04 7.96 -8.53
N ASN A 118 12.71 8.11 -9.67
CA ASN A 118 13.83 9.03 -9.82
C ASN A 118 13.44 10.41 -10.41
N SER A 119 12.18 10.61 -10.81
CA SER A 119 11.70 11.89 -11.36
C SER A 119 11.14 12.79 -10.26
N GLN A 120 11.78 13.94 -10.02
CA GLN A 120 11.45 14.88 -8.95
C GLN A 120 9.95 15.23 -8.87
N ASP A 121 9.29 15.36 -10.02
CA ASP A 121 7.90 15.81 -10.12
C ASP A 121 6.86 14.71 -9.83
N VAL A 122 7.25 13.43 -9.82
CA VAL A 122 6.31 12.28 -9.72
C VAL A 122 6.79 11.16 -8.79
N ALA A 123 7.99 11.26 -8.21
CA ALA A 123 8.57 10.23 -7.34
C ALA A 123 7.70 9.87 -6.13
N ASN A 124 6.97 10.86 -5.60
CA ASN A 124 6.09 10.70 -4.45
C ASN A 124 4.76 10.02 -4.78
N ILE A 125 4.42 9.84 -6.06
CA ILE A 125 3.17 9.17 -6.44
C ILE A 125 3.29 7.69 -6.07
N PRO A 126 2.38 7.13 -5.25
CA PRO A 126 2.39 5.72 -4.91
C PRO A 126 2.15 4.86 -6.15
N VAL A 127 2.95 3.79 -6.29
CA VAL A 127 2.85 2.84 -7.41
C VAL A 127 2.52 1.46 -6.87
N ILE A 128 1.40 0.89 -7.30
CA ILE A 128 1.01 -0.50 -7.05
C ILE A 128 1.38 -1.31 -8.28
N ILE A 129 2.15 -2.38 -8.12
CA ILE A 129 2.40 -3.30 -9.23
C ILE A 129 1.22 -4.26 -9.37
N VAL A 130 0.76 -4.46 -10.60
CA VAL A 130 -0.33 -5.38 -10.95
C VAL A 130 0.11 -6.23 -12.14
N SER A 131 0.64 -7.42 -11.89
CA SER A 131 1.24 -8.25 -12.96
C SER A 131 0.98 -9.75 -12.81
N MET A 132 1.27 -10.53 -13.85
CA MET A 132 1.37 -11.99 -13.76
C MET A 132 2.74 -12.47 -13.29
N VAL A 133 3.77 -11.61 -13.36
CA VAL A 133 5.11 -11.92 -12.85
C VAL A 133 5.05 -11.99 -11.33
N ASP A 134 5.72 -12.94 -10.68
CA ASP A 134 5.86 -12.97 -9.22
C ASP A 134 7.28 -12.59 -8.82
N ASN A 135 7.50 -11.28 -8.63
CA ASN A 135 8.78 -10.75 -8.16
C ASN A 135 8.55 -9.54 -7.24
N LYS A 136 7.94 -9.81 -6.09
CA LYS A 136 7.59 -8.78 -5.10
C LYS A 136 8.81 -8.07 -4.54
N ASP A 137 9.88 -8.82 -4.25
CA ASP A 137 11.11 -8.29 -3.65
C ASP A 137 11.72 -7.18 -4.52
N LEU A 138 11.79 -7.40 -5.84
CA LEU A 138 12.26 -6.38 -6.76
C LEU A 138 11.34 -5.15 -6.76
N GLY A 139 10.02 -5.35 -6.84
CA GLY A 139 9.06 -4.24 -6.84
C GLY A 139 9.15 -3.37 -5.60
N PHE A 140 9.26 -3.98 -4.41
CA PHE A 140 9.44 -3.23 -3.18
C PHE A 140 10.80 -2.53 -3.11
N SER A 141 11.87 -3.18 -3.57
CA SER A 141 13.21 -2.57 -3.60
C SER A 141 13.29 -1.32 -4.49
N LEU A 142 12.46 -1.27 -5.54
CA LEU A 142 12.34 -0.14 -6.46
C LEU A 142 11.30 0.90 -6.00
N GLY A 143 10.64 0.71 -4.85
CA GLY A 143 9.75 1.69 -4.24
C GLY A 143 8.27 1.54 -4.59
N ALA A 144 7.82 0.38 -5.08
CA ALA A 144 6.39 0.07 -5.13
C ALA A 144 5.80 0.02 -3.71
N VAL A 145 4.59 0.53 -3.53
CA VAL A 145 3.92 0.50 -2.22
C VAL A 145 3.22 -0.82 -1.94
N GLU A 146 2.83 -1.54 -3.01
CA GLU A 146 2.13 -2.82 -2.93
C GLU A 146 2.27 -3.63 -4.23
N TYR A 147 2.02 -4.94 -4.14
CA TYR A 147 2.09 -5.87 -5.27
C TYR A 147 0.84 -6.78 -5.35
N LEU A 148 0.21 -6.81 -6.51
CA LEU A 148 -0.94 -7.66 -6.82
C LEU A 148 -0.63 -8.60 -7.99
N ILE A 149 -0.89 -9.89 -7.78
CA ILE A 149 -0.83 -10.91 -8.83
C ILE A 149 -2.20 -11.01 -9.50
N LYS A 150 -2.24 -10.96 -10.84
CA LYS A 150 -3.46 -11.23 -11.62
C LYS A 150 -3.86 -12.72 -11.44
N PRO A 151 -5.16 -13.07 -11.28
CA PRO A 151 -6.35 -12.23 -11.45
C PRO A 151 -6.60 -11.29 -10.27
N ILE A 152 -7.07 -10.09 -10.57
CA ILE A 152 -7.21 -8.99 -9.61
C ILE A 152 -8.50 -9.13 -8.82
N ASP A 153 -8.38 -9.27 -7.50
CA ASP A 153 -9.51 -9.20 -6.58
C ASP A 153 -9.95 -7.73 -6.40
N ARG A 154 -11.23 -7.46 -6.69
CA ARG A 154 -11.80 -6.11 -6.61
C ARG A 154 -11.70 -5.53 -5.19
N VAL A 155 -12.06 -6.30 -4.17
CA VAL A 155 -12.08 -5.81 -2.78
C VAL A 155 -10.67 -5.46 -2.36
N LYS A 156 -9.71 -6.36 -2.62
CA LYS A 156 -8.30 -6.15 -2.31
C LYS A 156 -7.72 -4.92 -3.00
N LEU A 157 -7.99 -4.73 -4.29
CA LEU A 157 -7.54 -3.54 -5.03
C LEU A 157 -8.06 -2.26 -4.39
N ILE A 158 -9.36 -2.18 -4.10
CA ILE A 158 -9.96 -0.98 -3.52
C ILE A 158 -9.43 -0.69 -2.12
N ASP A 159 -9.22 -1.73 -1.29
CA ASP A 159 -8.65 -1.56 0.05
C ASP A 159 -7.25 -0.95 0.00
N ILE A 160 -6.40 -1.43 -0.91
CA ILE A 160 -5.03 -0.90 -1.08
C ILE A 160 -5.10 0.54 -1.60
N VAL A 161 -5.88 0.81 -2.64
CA VAL A 161 -6.01 2.17 -3.21
C VAL A 161 -6.55 3.16 -2.17
N THR A 162 -7.51 2.74 -1.35
CA THR A 162 -8.06 3.56 -0.26
C THR A 162 -7.00 3.82 0.81
N SER A 163 -6.14 2.85 1.12
CA SER A 163 -5.06 3.01 2.08
C SER A 163 -3.97 4.01 1.64
N CYS A 164 -3.86 4.26 0.32
CA CYS A 164 -2.94 5.23 -0.26
C CYS A 164 -3.51 6.66 -0.31
N ILE A 165 -4.78 6.88 0.07
CA ILE A 165 -5.31 8.22 0.20
C ILE A 165 -4.58 8.88 1.38
N PRO A 166 -3.83 9.98 1.16
CA PRO A 166 -3.25 10.74 2.25
C PRO A 166 -4.39 11.16 3.17
N ALA A 167 -4.32 10.78 4.45
CA ALA A 167 -5.29 11.25 5.42
C ALA A 167 -5.23 12.77 5.39
N GLU A 168 -6.33 13.43 5.00
CA GLU A 168 -6.47 14.87 5.24
C GLU A 168 -6.48 15.05 6.75
N ARG A 169 -5.30 15.34 7.32
CA ARG A 169 -5.17 15.72 8.71
C ARG A 169 -4.64 17.14 8.79
N ASP A 170 -5.38 17.92 9.57
CA ASP A 170 -4.92 19.12 10.22
C ASP A 170 -3.51 18.88 10.79
N LYS A 171 -2.52 19.62 10.29
CA LYS A 171 -1.10 19.52 10.68
C LYS A 171 -0.86 19.77 12.19
N SER A 172 -1.90 20.12 12.93
CA SER A 172 -1.90 20.29 14.38
C SER A 172 -1.76 18.99 15.19
N LYS A 173 -1.84 17.79 14.60
CA LYS A 173 -1.83 16.52 15.39
C LYS A 173 -1.22 15.31 14.65
N SER A 174 -0.11 15.48 13.93
CA SER A 174 0.67 14.34 13.44
C SER A 174 1.34 13.62 14.60
N MET A 175 1.07 12.32 14.71
CA MET A 175 1.66 11.47 15.74
C MET A 175 3.13 11.23 15.38
N THR A 176 4.04 11.49 16.32
CA THR A 176 5.48 11.28 16.14
C THR A 176 5.89 9.90 16.65
N VAL A 177 6.49 9.10 15.78
CA VAL A 177 6.95 7.73 16.06
C VAL A 177 8.48 7.71 16.06
N LEU A 178 9.08 7.17 17.12
CA LEU A 178 10.54 6.95 17.19
C LEU A 178 10.87 5.51 16.81
N VAL A 179 11.64 5.31 15.74
CA VAL A 179 12.18 4.02 15.31
C VAL A 179 13.60 3.86 15.83
N VAL A 180 13.86 2.77 16.55
CA VAL A 180 15.16 2.46 17.16
C VAL A 180 15.63 1.07 16.73
N ASP A 181 16.70 1.02 15.94
CA ASP A 181 17.26 -0.20 15.37
C ASP A 181 18.70 0.10 14.92
N ASP A 182 19.66 -0.80 15.17
CA ASP A 182 21.06 -0.58 14.76
C ASP A 182 21.30 -0.85 13.26
N ASP A 183 20.38 -1.56 12.59
CA ASP A 183 20.39 -1.70 11.14
C ASP A 183 19.78 -0.46 10.46
N GLU A 184 20.64 0.38 9.88
CA GLU A 184 20.22 1.56 9.11
C GLU A 184 19.20 1.25 8.00
N LYS A 185 19.30 0.09 7.35
CA LYS A 185 18.37 -0.30 6.28
C LYS A 185 16.99 -0.58 6.86
N ALA A 186 16.92 -1.26 8.00
CA ALA A 186 15.68 -1.51 8.71
C ALA A 186 15.03 -0.20 9.18
N VAL A 187 15.81 0.73 9.75
CA VAL A 187 15.32 2.07 10.13
C VAL A 187 14.77 2.82 8.92
N LYS A 188 15.52 2.88 7.81
CA LYS A 188 15.10 3.59 6.58
C LYS A 188 13.83 3.01 5.98
N TYR A 189 13.73 1.68 5.91
CA TYR A 189 12.55 0.97 5.45
C TYR A 189 11.33 1.29 6.33
N MET A 190 11.47 1.11 7.65
CA MET A 190 10.38 1.36 8.60
C MET A 190 9.95 2.82 8.59
N SER A 191 10.89 3.74 8.53
CA SER A 191 10.59 5.18 8.46
C SER A 191 9.81 5.50 7.20
N SER A 192 10.20 4.95 6.04
CA SER A 192 9.47 5.17 4.78
C SER A 192 8.05 4.63 4.86
N VAL A 193 7.84 3.46 5.47
CA VAL A 193 6.51 2.87 5.68
C VAL A 193 5.63 3.78 6.55
N LEU A 194 6.18 4.30 7.65
CA LEU A 194 5.46 5.15 8.59
C LEU A 194 5.19 6.56 8.03
N GLU A 195 6.17 7.16 7.36
CA GLU A 195 6.02 8.47 6.70
C GLU A 195 4.97 8.40 5.59
N ASN A 196 4.97 7.32 4.80
CA ASN A 196 3.91 7.07 3.80
C ASN A 196 2.53 6.83 4.44
N ALA A 197 2.50 6.34 5.69
CA ALA A 197 1.26 6.23 6.47
C ALA A 197 0.86 7.53 7.19
N GLY A 198 1.64 8.61 7.04
CA GLY A 198 1.34 9.94 7.56
C GLY A 198 1.86 10.23 8.97
N PHE A 199 2.81 9.45 9.47
CA PHE A 199 3.46 9.69 10.78
C PHE A 199 4.73 10.54 10.63
N ASP A 200 5.01 11.37 11.63
CA ASP A 200 6.33 11.99 11.75
C ASP A 200 7.30 10.96 12.35
N VAL A 201 8.49 10.79 11.79
CA VAL A 201 9.41 9.75 12.23
C VAL A 201 10.72 10.31 12.76
N LEU A 202 11.02 9.99 14.01
CA LEU A 202 12.35 10.14 14.60
C LEU A 202 13.14 8.84 14.39
N ARG A 203 14.43 8.96 14.09
CA ARG A 203 15.29 7.82 13.73
C ARG A 203 16.46 7.71 14.71
N ALA A 204 16.63 6.54 15.32
CA ALA A 204 17.78 6.23 16.16
C ALA A 204 18.46 4.94 15.68
N TYR A 205 19.79 4.99 15.57
CA TYR A 205 20.61 3.88 15.09
C TYR A 205 21.34 3.14 16.23
N SER A 206 20.91 3.35 17.48
CA SER A 206 21.43 2.65 18.66
C SER A 206 20.48 2.84 19.84
N GLY A 207 20.53 1.93 20.81
CA GLY A 207 19.74 2.07 22.04
C GLY A 207 20.03 3.37 22.81
N LYS A 208 21.29 3.81 22.84
CA LYS A 208 21.69 5.08 23.47
C LYS A 208 21.06 6.30 22.78
N ALA A 209 21.10 6.34 21.45
CA ALA A 209 20.44 7.39 20.68
C ALA A 209 18.92 7.37 20.86
N GLY A 210 18.32 6.16 20.89
CA GLY A 210 16.89 5.97 21.11
C GLY A 210 16.44 6.53 22.46
N ILE A 211 17.16 6.25 23.54
CA ILE A 211 16.87 6.80 24.87
C ILE A 211 16.92 8.33 24.87
N ASN A 212 17.98 8.92 24.29
CA ASN A 212 18.14 10.36 24.24
C ASN A 212 17.01 11.05 23.46
N LEU A 213 16.64 10.50 22.29
CA LEU A 213 15.56 11.05 21.48
C LEU A 213 14.20 10.91 22.17
N ALA A 214 13.95 9.78 22.83
CA ALA A 214 12.72 9.55 23.58
C ALA A 214 12.53 10.56 24.72
N ILE A 215 13.60 10.84 25.48
CA ILE A 215 13.55 11.78 26.60
C ILE A 215 13.36 13.23 26.12
N ASN A 216 14.06 13.63 25.05
CA ASN A 216 14.10 15.01 24.60
C ASN A 216 12.90 15.42 23.74
N ASN A 217 12.36 14.50 22.93
CA ASN A 217 11.32 14.82 21.95
C ASN A 217 9.95 14.26 22.34
N LYS A 218 9.87 13.34 23.33
CA LYS A 218 8.63 12.74 23.82
C LYS A 218 7.72 12.22 22.68
N PRO A 219 8.22 11.26 21.88
CA PRO A 219 7.42 10.67 20.82
C PRO A 219 6.16 10.01 21.39
N ASP A 220 5.10 9.98 20.60
CA ASP A 220 3.83 9.37 20.97
C ASP A 220 3.90 7.83 20.94
N LEU A 221 4.89 7.26 20.25
CA LEU A 221 5.13 5.82 20.13
C LEU A 221 6.61 5.53 19.86
N MET A 222 7.11 4.43 20.39
CA MET A 222 8.42 3.87 20.02
C MET A 222 8.27 2.52 19.32
N ILE A 223 9.01 2.31 18.23
CA ILE A 223 9.26 0.99 17.64
C ILE A 223 10.71 0.63 17.93
N LEU A 224 10.93 -0.50 18.59
CA LEU A 224 12.22 -0.85 19.17
C LEU A 224 12.66 -2.27 18.77
N ASP A 225 13.87 -2.39 18.24
CA ASP A 225 14.57 -3.68 18.19
C ASP A 225 15.17 -4.03 19.56
N LEU A 226 15.16 -5.31 19.89
CA LEU A 226 15.77 -5.85 21.10
C LEU A 226 17.25 -6.17 20.92
N MET A 227 17.66 -6.51 19.70
CA MET A 227 19.00 -7.02 19.41
C MET A 227 19.89 -5.91 18.84
N MET A 228 20.44 -5.07 19.73
CA MET A 228 21.36 -3.98 19.34
C MET A 228 22.67 -4.06 20.15
N PRO A 229 23.81 -3.61 19.57
CA PRO A 229 25.09 -3.57 20.27
C PRO A 229 25.14 -2.48 21.35
N GLU A 230 26.01 -2.68 22.34
CA GLU A 230 26.26 -1.82 23.52
C GLU A 230 25.07 -1.65 24.47
N VAL A 231 23.91 -1.24 23.96
CA VAL A 231 22.66 -1.04 24.69
C VAL A 231 21.56 -1.82 23.98
N SER A 232 21.13 -2.93 24.58
CA SER A 232 20.06 -3.76 24.04
C SER A 232 18.69 -3.07 24.16
N GLY A 233 17.70 -3.52 23.41
CA GLY A 233 16.34 -2.98 23.56
C GLY A 233 15.72 -3.28 24.92
N PHE A 234 16.14 -4.35 25.62
CA PHE A 234 15.73 -4.58 27.00
C PHE A 234 16.24 -3.48 27.93
N ASP A 235 17.50 -3.06 27.76
CA ASP A 235 18.09 -1.96 28.52
C ASP A 235 17.39 -0.62 28.22
N VAL A 236 16.97 -0.41 26.97
CA VAL A 236 16.18 0.76 26.57
C VAL A 236 14.84 0.76 27.30
N VAL A 237 14.09 -0.34 27.28
CA VAL A 237 12.79 -0.46 27.96
C VAL A 237 12.94 -0.18 29.46
N GLU A 238 13.93 -0.75 30.12
CA GLU A 238 14.18 -0.54 31.55
C GLU A 238 14.50 0.92 31.88
N LYS A 239 15.38 1.56 31.10
CA LYS A 239 15.75 2.96 31.29
C LYS A 239 14.56 3.90 31.08
N LEU A 240 13.75 3.68 30.05
CA LEU A 240 12.58 4.52 29.80
C LEU A 240 11.53 4.36 30.91
N ARG A 241 11.31 3.13 31.39
CA ARG A 241 10.35 2.85 32.48
C ARG A 241 10.71 3.56 33.78
N THR A 242 12.00 3.70 34.07
CA THR A 242 12.48 4.39 35.28
C THR A 242 12.59 5.91 35.09
N HIS A 243 12.48 6.43 33.86
CA HIS A 243 12.63 7.85 33.57
C HIS A 243 11.31 8.63 33.76
N PRO A 244 11.28 9.72 34.55
CA PRO A 244 10.03 10.42 34.90
C PRO A 244 9.20 10.91 33.72
N THR A 245 9.86 11.34 32.65
CA THR A 245 9.23 11.93 31.45
C THR A 245 8.98 10.94 30.32
N ALA A 246 9.65 9.78 30.32
CA ALA A 246 9.61 8.83 29.21
C ALA A 246 8.91 7.50 29.58
N LYS A 247 8.61 7.27 30.87
CA LYS A 247 7.91 6.07 31.35
C LYS A 247 6.53 5.82 30.74
N GLY A 248 5.89 6.86 30.20
CA GLY A 248 4.57 6.77 29.58
C GLY A 248 4.60 6.51 28.08
N ILE A 249 5.78 6.52 27.44
CA ILE A 249 5.89 6.30 26.00
C ILE A 249 5.54 4.83 25.73
N PRO A 250 4.52 4.57 24.90
CA PRO A 250 4.11 3.22 24.61
C PRO A 250 5.09 2.61 23.57
N ILE A 251 5.38 1.31 23.69
CA ILE A 251 6.46 0.65 22.92
C ILE A 251 5.90 -0.52 22.11
N ILE A 252 6.23 -0.59 20.82
CA ILE A 252 6.08 -1.79 19.99
C ILE A 252 7.47 -2.40 19.80
N ILE A 253 7.60 -3.67 20.12
CA ILE A 253 8.83 -4.40 19.83
C ILE A 253 8.76 -4.91 18.41
N CYS A 254 9.81 -4.64 17.63
CA CYS A 254 10.00 -5.18 16.30
C CYS A 254 11.36 -5.87 16.25
N SER A 255 11.40 -7.20 16.38
CA SER A 255 12.66 -7.95 16.43
C SER A 255 12.60 -9.27 15.68
N ALA A 256 13.75 -9.76 15.22
CA ALA A 256 13.91 -11.10 14.68
C ALA A 256 14.10 -12.17 15.78
N LYS A 257 14.34 -11.75 17.04
CA LYS A 257 14.47 -12.65 18.18
C LYS A 257 13.12 -13.30 18.52
N ASP A 258 13.11 -14.62 18.66
CA ASP A 258 11.96 -15.33 19.24
C ASP A 258 11.80 -14.92 20.71
N ILE A 259 10.65 -14.33 21.03
CA ILE A 259 10.37 -13.84 22.38
C ILE A 259 9.91 -14.98 23.27
N THR A 260 10.74 -15.33 24.24
CA THR A 260 10.44 -16.37 25.23
C THR A 260 9.41 -15.90 26.26
N PRO A 261 8.74 -16.81 26.99
CA PRO A 261 7.87 -16.45 28.11
C PRO A 261 8.60 -15.62 29.18
N GLU A 262 9.89 -15.87 29.39
CA GLU A 262 10.77 -15.12 30.29
C GLU A 262 10.99 -13.68 29.78
N ASP A 263 11.28 -13.52 28.49
CA ASP A 263 11.38 -12.19 27.86
C ASP A 263 10.07 -11.42 28.04
N LYS A 264 8.91 -12.06 27.83
CA LYS A 264 7.59 -11.41 28.04
C LYS A 264 7.40 -10.90 29.46
N LYS A 265 7.92 -11.58 30.48
CA LYS A 265 7.85 -11.11 31.87
C LYS A 265 8.69 -9.86 32.09
N ILE A 266 9.86 -9.78 31.48
CA ILE A 266 10.74 -8.59 31.53
C ILE A 266 10.07 -7.41 30.81
N LEU A 267 9.39 -7.72 29.70
CA LEU A 267 8.72 -6.80 28.80
C LEU A 267 7.28 -6.42 29.23
N ASN A 268 6.84 -6.80 30.44
CA ASN A 268 5.49 -6.47 30.92
C ASN A 268 5.31 -4.97 31.23
N GLY A 269 4.13 -4.42 30.93
CA GLY A 269 3.68 -3.09 31.35
C GLY A 269 3.27 -2.16 30.19
N HIS A 270 4.25 -1.59 29.48
CA HIS A 270 4.05 -0.55 28.45
C HIS A 270 4.30 -1.02 27.01
N ILE A 271 4.45 -2.34 26.82
CA ILE A 271 4.61 -2.93 25.51
C ILE A 271 3.23 -3.23 24.94
N LEU A 272 2.91 -2.54 23.86
CA LEU A 272 1.62 -2.59 23.18
C LEU A 272 1.48 -3.82 22.31
N ALA A 273 2.57 -4.16 21.64
CA ALA A 273 2.62 -5.26 20.69
C ALA A 273 4.07 -5.74 20.53
N ILE A 274 4.19 -7.00 20.14
CA ILE A 274 5.44 -7.62 19.72
C ILE A 274 5.21 -8.09 18.29
N VAL A 275 5.99 -7.55 17.36
CA VAL A 275 5.96 -7.85 15.94
C VAL A 275 7.27 -8.53 15.58
N GLN A 276 7.17 -9.65 14.87
CA GLN A 276 8.35 -10.39 14.42
C GLN A 276 8.81 -9.83 13.07
N LYS A 277 10.09 -9.45 12.96
CA LYS A 277 10.71 -8.97 11.71
C LYS A 277 10.68 -10.09 10.66
N SER A 278 9.63 -10.11 9.85
CA SER A 278 9.36 -11.05 8.77
C SER A 278 8.78 -10.32 7.55
N SER A 279 8.46 -11.03 6.47
CA SER A 279 7.88 -10.45 5.25
C SER A 279 6.52 -9.75 5.45
N HIS A 280 5.83 -9.96 6.59
CA HIS A 280 4.53 -9.34 6.90
C HIS A 280 4.62 -8.24 7.98
N THR A 281 5.83 -7.79 8.32
CA THR A 281 6.06 -6.80 9.39
C THR A 281 5.28 -5.50 9.16
N LYS A 282 5.09 -5.10 7.89
CA LYS A 282 4.39 -3.87 7.51
C LYS A 282 2.91 -3.91 7.93
N GLU A 283 2.19 -4.96 7.56
CA GLU A 283 0.74 -5.09 7.81
C GLU A 283 0.46 -5.21 9.31
N ASP A 284 1.25 -6.03 10.02
CA ASP A 284 1.11 -6.27 11.45
C ASP A 284 1.41 -5.00 12.26
N LEU A 285 2.44 -4.25 11.87
CA LEU A 285 2.81 -3.02 12.56
C LEU A 285 1.81 -1.89 12.29
N LEU A 286 1.41 -1.66 11.04
CA LEU A 286 0.41 -0.63 10.71
C LEU A 286 -0.95 -0.93 11.34
N SER A 287 -1.37 -2.20 11.39
CA SER A 287 -2.60 -2.59 12.08
C SER A 287 -2.53 -2.35 13.58
N SER A 288 -1.36 -2.57 14.20
CA SER A 288 -1.13 -2.28 15.62
C SER A 288 -1.16 -0.79 15.91
N ILE A 289 -0.53 0.04 15.07
CA ILE A 289 -0.52 1.50 15.21
C ILE A 289 -1.92 2.09 15.04
N LYS A 290 -2.69 1.64 14.04
CA LYS A 290 -4.08 2.09 13.83
C LYS A 290 -5.00 1.75 15.01
N LYS A 291 -4.80 0.60 15.67
CA LYS A 291 -5.54 0.28 16.90
C LYS A 291 -5.24 1.28 18.03
N ILE A 292 -4.01 1.77 18.11
CA ILE A 292 -3.56 2.74 19.12
C ILE A 292 -4.11 4.13 18.83
N GLU A 293 -4.10 4.58 17.58
CA GLU A 293 -4.77 5.85 17.20
C GLU A 293 -6.23 5.86 17.63
N HIS A 294 -6.96 4.75 17.44
CA HIS A 294 -8.36 4.65 17.81
C HIS A 294 -8.63 4.68 19.33
N LEU A 295 -7.64 4.28 20.14
CA LEU A 295 -7.71 4.36 21.61
C LEU A 295 -7.47 5.80 22.11
N HIS A 296 -6.59 6.56 21.45
CA HIS A 296 -6.32 7.96 21.80
C HIS A 296 -7.39 8.95 21.32
N VAL A 297 -8.25 8.58 20.35
CA VAL A 297 -9.37 9.44 19.90
C VAL A 297 -10.59 9.34 20.83
N LYS A 298 -10.68 8.31 21.69
CA LYS A 298 -11.81 8.09 22.61
C LYS A 298 -11.54 8.50 24.07
N SER A 299 -10.39 9.13 24.35
CA SER A 299 -9.99 9.61 25.68
C SER A 299 -9.95 11.13 25.70
#